data_AF-A0A3M1CEF4-F1
#
_entry.id   AF-A0A3M1CEF4-F1
#
_cell.length_a   1.000
_cell.length_b   1.000
_cell.length_c   1.000
_cell.angle_alpha   90.00
_cell.angle_beta   90.00
_cell.angle_gamma   90.00
#
_symmetry.space_group_name_H-M   'P 1'
#
loop_
_entity.id
_entity.type
_entity.pdbx_description
1 polymer ?
#
loop_
_entity_poly.entity_id
_entity_poly.type
_entity_poly.pdbx_seq_one_letter_code
_entity_poly.pdbx_strand_id
1 'polypeptide(L)' 'PFPVIDITASIDEIAQLINKDNNAVLTRDMLGDYHIITKYDIIQAIGEKGV' A
#
# COMPACT_ATOMS: atom_id res chain seq x y z
N PRO A 1 1.43 -14.61 -4.43
CA PRO A 1 0.10 -13.96 -4.42
C PRO A 1 0.21 -12.65 -3.65
N PHE A 2 -0.39 -11.55 -4.12
CA PHE A 2 -0.28 -10.26 -3.44
C PHE A 2 -1.21 -10.21 -2.20
N PRO A 3 -0.73 -9.75 -1.05
CA PRO A 3 -1.60 -9.50 0.11
C PRO A 3 -2.70 -8.50 -0.24
N VAL A 4 -3.92 -8.76 0.23
CA VAL A 4 -5.05 -7.82 0.11
C VAL A 4 -5.28 -7.17 1.46
N ILE A 5 -5.41 -5.85 1.48
CA ILE A 5 -5.64 -5.04 2.68
C ILE A 5 -6.90 -4.17 2.53
N ASP A 6 -7.38 -3.66 3.66
CA ASP A 6 -8.45 -2.67 3.70
C ASP A 6 -7.95 -1.28 3.27
N ILE A 7 -8.79 -0.48 2.61
CA ILE A 7 -8.44 0.87 2.16
C ILE A 7 -8.12 1.83 3.32
N THR A 8 -8.53 1.50 4.54
CA THR A 8 -8.26 2.27 5.76
C THR A 8 -6.95 1.88 6.46
N ALA A 9 -6.23 0.86 5.96
CA ALA A 9 -4.97 0.43 6.54
C ALA A 9 -3.94 1.57 6.56
N SER A 10 -3.19 1.66 7.66
CA SER A 10 -2.17 2.70 7.82
C SER A 10 -0.95 2.45 6.95
N ILE A 11 -0.17 3.51 6.69
CA ILE A 11 1.07 3.43 5.92
C ILE A 11 2.07 2.46 6.58
N ASP A 12 2.15 2.44 7.91
CA ASP A 12 3.05 1.56 8.66
C ASP A 12 2.68 0.08 8.48
N GLU A 13 1.39 -0.26 8.52
CA GLU A 13 0.89 -1.62 8.27
C GLU A 13 1.20 -2.06 6.84
N ILE A 14 0.98 -1.17 5.86
CA ILE A 14 1.27 -1.44 4.45
C ILE A 14 2.77 -1.67 4.24
N ALA A 15 3.62 -0.84 4.86
CA ALA A 15 5.07 -0.93 4.74
C ALA A 15 5.64 -2.28 5.22
N GLN A 16 5.05 -2.87 6.27
CA GLN A 16 5.48 -4.18 6.76
C GLN A 16 5.18 -5.33 5.78
N LEU A 17 4.15 -5.19 4.95
CA LEU A 17 3.75 -6.21 3.98
C LEU A 17 4.58 -6.15 2.70
N ILE A 18 5.19 -5.01 2.39
CA ILE A 18 6.04 -4.83 1.20
C ILE A 18 7.48 -5.25 1.50
N ASN A 19 7.89 -6.40 0.95
CA ASN A 19 9.22 -6.97 1.15
C ASN A 19 9.74 -7.67 -0.13
N LYS A 20 10.84 -8.43 -0.02
CA LYS A 20 11.46 -9.11 -1.17
C LYS A 20 10.59 -10.19 -1.80
N ASP A 21 9.69 -10.78 -1.02
CA ASP A 21 8.78 -11.84 -1.46
C ASP A 21 7.43 -11.26 -1.91
N ASN A 22 7.02 -10.12 -1.33
CA ASN A 22 5.78 -9.41 -1.64
C ASN A 22 6.07 -7.95 -1.97
N ASN A 23 6.29 -7.64 -3.25
CA ASN A 23 6.76 -6.33 -3.70
C ASN A 23 5.64 -5.27 -3.79
N ALA A 24 4.38 -5.68 -3.59
CA ALA A 24 3.20 -4.84 -3.64
C ALA A 24 2.08 -5.43 -2.79
N VAL A 25 1.08 -4.61 -2.48
CA VAL A 25 -0.19 -5.04 -1.90
C VAL A 25 -1.36 -4.59 -2.77
N LEU A 26 -2.49 -5.28 -2.63
CA LEU A 26 -3.76 -4.91 -3.23
C LEU A 26 -4.64 -4.27 -2.17
N THR A 27 -5.37 -3.23 -2.52
CA THR A 27 -6.47 -2.70 -1.73
C THR A 27 -7.74 -2.64 -2.58
N ARG A 28 -8.89 -2.50 -1.94
CA ARG A 28 -10.18 -2.42 -2.61
C ARG A 28 -10.92 -1.18 -2.17
N ASP A 29 -11.39 -0.39 -3.13
CA ASP A 29 -12.22 0.77 -2.82
C ASP A 29 -13.69 0.39 -2.53
N MET A 30 -14.50 1.40 -2.22
CA MET A 30 -15.91 1.21 -1.87
C MET A 30 -16.77 0.75 -3.04
N LEU A 31 -16.32 0.91 -4.28
CA LEU A 31 -17.00 0.42 -5.49
C LEU A 31 -16.62 -1.02 -5.82
N GLY A 32 -15.60 -1.55 -5.14
CA GLY A 32 -15.11 -2.91 -5.32
C GLY A 32 -13.98 -3.02 -6.33
N ASP A 33 -13.38 -1.89 -6.74
CA ASP A 33 -12.24 -1.89 -7.66
C ASP A 33 -10.93 -2.09 -6.88
N TYR A 34 -10.03 -2.87 -7.49
CA TYR A 34 -8.73 -3.16 -6.90
C TYR A 34 -7.70 -2.12 -7.31
N HIS A 35 -6.92 -1.67 -6.33
CA HIS A 35 -5.78 -0.78 -6.51
C HIS A 35 -4.51 -1.46 -6.01
N ILE A 36 -3.37 -1.13 -6.63
CA ILE A 36 -2.06 -1.67 -6.27
C ILE A 36 -1.28 -0.60 -5.54
N ILE A 37 -0.66 -0.96 -4.41
CA ILE A 37 0.26 -0.09 -3.67
C ILE A 37 1.64 -0.73 -3.66
N THR A 38 2.66 0.04 -3.99
CA THR A 38 4.07 -0.36 -4.07
C THR A 38 4.93 0.43 -3.09
N LYS A 39 6.20 0.03 -2.94
CA LYS A 39 7.18 0.80 -2.16
C LYS A 39 7.34 2.26 -2.63
N TYR A 40 7.11 2.54 -3.91
CA TYR A 40 7.25 3.90 -4.44
C TYR A 40 6.14 4.81 -3.92
N ASP A 41 4.91 4.29 -3.85
CA ASP A 41 3.76 5.01 -3.31
C ASP A 41 3.96 5.35 -1.83
N ILE A 42 4.53 4.42 -1.05
CA ILE A 42 4.88 4.66 0.36
C ILE A 42 5.93 5.77 0.48
N ILE A 43 7.02 5.68 -0.30
CA ILE A 43 8.10 6.68 -0.28
C ILE A 43 7.56 8.06 -0.66
N GLN A 44 6.71 8.13 -1.69
CA GLN A 44 6.08 9.37 -2.12
C GLN A 44 5.18 9.95 -1.03
N ALA A 45 4.31 9.14 -0.42
CA ALA A 45 3.41 9.60 0.64
C ALA A 45 4.15 10.16 1.86
N ILE A 46 5.29 9.55 2.23
CA ILE A 46 6.14 10.05 3.32
C ILE A 46 6.89 11.32 2.88
N GLY A 47 7.38 11.36 1.64
CA GLY A 47 8.08 12.52 1.07
C GLY A 47 7.19 13.77 0.93
N GLU A 48 5.92 13.59 0.57
CA GLU A 48 4.93 14.68 0.45
C GLU A 48 4.52 15.28 1.80
N LYS A 49 4.52 14.51 2.89
CA LYS A 49 4.22 15.04 4.24
C LYS A 49 5.36 15.88 4.84
N GLY A 50 6.50 15.98 4.17
CA GLY A 50 7.68 16.74 4.61
C GLY A 50 7.74 18.20 4.15
N VAL A 51 6.64 18.77 3.62
CA VAL A 51 6.54 20.16 3.15
C VAL A 51 5.54 20.95 3.97
#